data_AF-W4PKT1-F1
#
_entry.id   AF-W4PKT1-F1
#
_cell.length_a   1.000
_cell.length_b   1.000
_cell.length_c   1.000
_cell.angle_alpha   90.00
_cell.angle_beta   90.00
_cell.angle_gamma   90.00
#
_symmetry.space_group_name_H-M   'P 1'
#
loop_
_entity.id
_entity.type
_entity.pdbx_description
1 polymer ?
#
loop_
_entity_poly.entity_id
_entity_poly.type
_entity_poly.pdbx_seq_one_letter_code
_entity_poly.pdbx_strand_id
1 'polypeptide(L)'
;MKVPGAGFEVRQVTMDFSYDQLGGVPSGDAYARLIDDCIQGDPTLFTRSDAVEASWKFFDPILKYWNQNHDAPLYGYPAGTWGPLESEA
;
A
#
# COMPACT_ATOMS: atom_id res chain seq x y z
N MET A 1 25.38 4.85 -6.22
CA MET A 1 26.24 4.44 -7.35
C MET A 1 27.50 5.29 -7.35
N LYS A 2 28.66 4.69 -7.59
CA LYS A 2 29.91 5.45 -7.77
C LYS A 2 29.75 6.39 -8.97
N VAL A 3 30.09 7.66 -8.81
CA VAL A 3 30.11 8.60 -9.94
C VAL A 3 31.18 8.15 -10.94
N PRO A 4 30.84 7.96 -12.23
CA PRO A 4 31.84 7.67 -13.25
C PRO A 4 32.85 8.83 -13.36
N GLY A 5 34.13 8.56 -13.09
CA GLY A 5 35.18 9.58 -13.07
C GLY A 5 36.38 9.23 -12.17
N ALA A 6 37.35 10.14 -12.09
CA ALA A 6 38.47 10.04 -11.17
C ALA A 6 38.04 10.52 -9.77
N GLY A 7 38.02 9.60 -8.80
CA GLY A 7 37.56 9.86 -7.43
C GLY A 7 36.70 8.72 -6.87
N PHE A 8 36.45 8.80 -5.56
CA PHE A 8 35.55 7.90 -4.84
C PHE A 8 34.40 8.71 -4.25
N GLU A 9 33.58 9.29 -5.13
CA GLU A 9 32.32 9.91 -4.74
C GLU A 9 31.15 8.95 -5.05
N VAL A 10 30.26 8.81 -4.07
CA VAL A 10 29.04 7.99 -4.21
C VAL A 10 27.85 8.93 -4.21
N ARG A 11 26.95 8.78 -5.20
CA ARG A 11 25.67 9.50 -5.26
C ARG A 11 24.51 8.53 -5.21
N GLN A 12 23.41 8.96 -4.59
CA GLN A 12 22.14 8.25 -4.68
C GLN A 12 21.62 8.40 -6.12
N VAL A 13 21.32 7.27 -6.76
CA VAL A 13 20.67 7.24 -8.07
C VAL A 13 19.41 6.43 -7.91
N THR A 14 18.32 6.94 -8.48
CA THR A 14 17.03 6.27 -8.48
C THR A 14 16.98 5.32 -9.67
N MET A 15 16.62 4.06 -9.44
CA MET A 15 16.25 3.14 -10.51
C MET A 15 14.79 3.39 -10.84
N ASP A 16 14.52 3.79 -12.09
CA ASP A 16 13.18 4.06 -12.59
C ASP A 16 12.68 2.85 -13.37
N PHE A 17 11.46 2.41 -13.07
CA PHE A 17 10.76 1.33 -13.76
C PHE A 17 9.30 1.72 -13.93
N SER A 18 8.81 1.62 -15.16
CA SER A 18 7.40 1.85 -15.50
C SER A 18 6.89 0.74 -16.41
N TYR A 19 5.71 0.21 -16.10
CA TYR A 19 5.02 -0.80 -16.91
C TYR A 19 4.66 -0.29 -18.32
N ASP A 20 4.47 1.02 -18.50
CA ASP A 20 4.20 1.61 -19.81
C ASP A 20 5.37 1.40 -20.79
N GLN A 21 6.60 1.41 -20.26
CA GLN A 21 7.82 1.23 -21.05
C GLN A 21 8.05 -0.23 -21.50
N LEU A 22 7.29 -1.17 -20.94
CA LEU A 22 7.35 -2.60 -21.28
C LEU A 22 6.40 -3.01 -22.42
N GLY A 23 5.78 -2.04 -23.11
CA GLY A 23 4.96 -2.30 -24.30
C GLY A 23 3.45 -2.24 -24.05
N GLY A 24 3.01 -1.49 -23.03
CA GLY A 24 1.60 -1.11 -22.87
C GLY A 24 0.64 -2.29 -22.73
N VAL A 25 1.08 -3.40 -22.12
CA VAL A 25 0.18 -4.51 -21.78
C VAL A 25 -0.86 -3.94 -20.82
N PRO A 26 -2.17 -4.01 -21.14
CA PRO A 26 -3.20 -3.53 -20.23
C PRO A 26 -3.04 -4.26 -18.90
N SER A 27 -2.86 -3.53 -17.80
CA SER A 27 -3.09 -4.09 -16.48
C SER A 27 -4.54 -4.58 -16.46
N GLY A 28 -4.73 -5.90 -16.49
CA GLY A 28 -6.06 -6.49 -16.52
C GLY A 28 -6.90 -6.01 -15.33
N ASP A 29 -8.22 -6.02 -15.48
CA ASP A 29 -9.13 -5.71 -14.39
C ASP A 29 -8.85 -6.65 -13.20
N ALA A 30 -8.71 -6.07 -12.01
CA ALA A 30 -8.46 -6.82 -10.77
C ALA A 30 -9.52 -7.91 -10.56
N TYR A 31 -10.79 -7.63 -10.91
CA TYR A 31 -11.85 -8.63 -10.78
C TYR A 31 -11.77 -9.75 -11.80
N ALA A 32 -11.39 -9.43 -13.04
CA ALA A 32 -11.21 -10.46 -14.08
C ALA A 32 -10.16 -11.48 -13.65
N ARG A 33 -9.06 -11.02 -13.03
CA ARG A 33 -8.02 -11.90 -12.49
C ARG A 33 -8.53 -12.78 -11.34
N LEU A 34 -9.24 -12.21 -10.37
CA LEU A 34 -9.76 -12.97 -9.23
C LEU A 34 -10.81 -14.00 -9.64
N ILE A 35 -11.63 -13.70 -10.65
CA ILE A 35 -12.62 -14.66 -11.16
C ILE A 35 -11.93 -15.81 -11.88
N ASP A 36 -10.92 -15.54 -12.70
CA ASP A 36 -10.12 -16.59 -13.36
C ASP A 36 -9.45 -17.50 -12.32
N ASP A 37 -8.80 -16.92 -11.30
CA ASP A 37 -8.16 -17.67 -10.22
C ASP A 37 -9.18 -18.52 -9.43
N CYS A 38 -10.41 -18.02 -9.22
CA CYS A 38 -11.50 -18.80 -8.61
C CYS A 38 -11.90 -20.01 -9.45
N ILE A 39 -11.98 -19.86 -10.79
CA ILE A 39 -12.31 -20.95 -11.72
C ILE A 39 -11.19 -21.99 -11.75
N GLN A 40 -9.92 -21.56 -11.71
CA GLN A 40 -8.76 -22.44 -11.65
C GLN A 40 -8.55 -23.08 -10.28
N GLY A 41 -9.27 -22.61 -9.25
CA GLY A 41 -9.12 -23.07 -7.87
C GLY A 41 -7.79 -22.62 -7.23
N ASP A 42 -7.22 -21.50 -7.67
CA ASP A 42 -6.02 -20.90 -7.09
C ASP A 42 -6.39 -19.92 -5.95
N PRO A 43 -6.11 -20.25 -4.67
CA PRO A 43 -6.44 -19.40 -3.54
C PRO A 43 -5.39 -18.32 -3.25
N THR A 44 -4.33 -18.18 -4.05
CA THR A 44 -3.16 -17.35 -3.70
C THR A 44 -3.48 -15.87 -3.49
N LEU A 45 -4.42 -15.32 -4.26
CA LEU A 45 -4.85 -13.91 -4.14
C LEU A 45 -6.04 -13.71 -3.20
N PHE A 46 -6.46 -14.76 -2.48
CA PHE A 46 -7.56 -14.69 -1.53
C PHE A 46 -7.02 -14.63 -0.09
N THR A 47 -7.63 -13.79 0.73
CA THR A 47 -7.29 -13.73 2.15
C THR A 47 -7.82 -14.96 2.87
N ARG A 48 -6.94 -15.67 3.57
CA ARG A 48 -7.31 -16.82 4.42
C ARG A 48 -8.06 -16.38 5.67
N SER A 49 -8.93 -17.25 6.18
CA SER A 49 -9.75 -16.98 7.37
C SER A 49 -8.94 -16.59 8.61
N ASP A 50 -7.82 -17.26 8.87
CA ASP A 50 -6.93 -16.95 9.99
C ASP A 50 -6.28 -15.56 9.87
N ALA A 51 -5.89 -15.16 8.66
CA ALA A 51 -5.39 -13.81 8.38
C ALA A 51 -6.48 -12.73 8.57
N VAL A 52 -7.72 -13.03 8.19
CA VAL A 52 -8.88 -12.14 8.44
C VAL A 52 -9.12 -11.97 9.93
N GLU A 53 -9.14 -13.06 10.70
CA GLU A 53 -9.32 -13.04 12.16
C GLU A 53 -8.19 -12.26 12.86
N ALA A 54 -6.94 -12.46 12.45
CA ALA A 54 -5.80 -11.73 12.97
C ALA A 54 -5.89 -10.22 12.67
N SER A 55 -6.35 -9.86 11.47
CA SER A 55 -6.58 -8.46 11.08
C SER A 55 -7.65 -7.82 11.98
N TRP A 56 -8.78 -8.50 12.16
CA TRP A 56 -9.84 -8.01 13.05
C TRP A 56 -9.38 -7.88 14.50
N LYS A 57 -8.61 -8.84 15.01
CA LYS A 57 -8.02 -8.75 16.35
C LYS A 57 -7.17 -7.48 16.54
N PHE A 58 -6.51 -7.02 15.48
CA PHE A 58 -5.73 -5.79 15.50
C PHE A 58 -6.58 -4.52 15.40
N PHE A 59 -7.57 -4.48 14.50
CA PHE A 59 -8.39 -3.28 14.27
C PHE A 59 -9.49 -3.08 15.32
N ASP A 60 -10.04 -4.16 15.88
CA ASP A 60 -11.15 -4.11 16.84
C ASP A 60 -10.91 -3.16 18.03
N PRO A 61 -9.75 -3.21 18.73
CA PRO A 61 -9.48 -2.31 19.84
C PRO A 61 -9.44 -0.84 19.43
N ILE A 62 -8.91 -0.54 18.23
CA ILE A 62 -8.83 0.82 17.69
C ILE A 62 -10.25 1.33 17.43
N LEU A 63 -11.08 0.55 16.75
CA LEU A 63 -12.47 0.91 16.47
C LEU A 63 -13.29 1.09 17.76
N LYS A 64 -13.07 0.23 18.77
CA LYS A 64 -13.71 0.36 20.09
C LYS A 64 -13.29 1.64 20.80
N TYR A 65 -12.01 2.00 20.76
CA TYR A 65 -11.52 3.25 21.33
C TYR A 65 -12.20 4.47 20.70
N TRP A 66 -12.27 4.53 19.36
CA TRP A 66 -12.94 5.64 18.66
C TRP A 66 -14.44 5.72 18.96
N ASN A 67 -15.14 4.58 19.09
CA ASN A 67 -16.55 4.55 19.46
C ASN A 67 -16.81 4.99 20.91
N GLN A 68 -15.84 4.83 21.81
CA GLN A 68 -15.99 5.15 23.24
C GLN A 68 -15.52 6.55 23.59
N ASN A 69 -14.58 7.12 22.83
CA ASN A 69 -13.94 8.41 23.12
C ASN A 69 -14.23 9.38 21.99
N HIS A 70 -15.39 10.06 22.06
CA HIS A 70 -15.82 11.03 21.06
C HIS A 70 -14.97 12.32 21.05
N ASP A 71 -14.17 12.52 22.10
CA ASP A 71 -13.22 13.61 22.28
C ASP A 71 -11.82 13.28 21.72
N ALA A 72 -11.62 12.07 21.19
CA ALA A 72 -10.38 11.72 20.51
C ALA A 72 -10.08 12.74 19.40
N PRO A 73 -8.83 13.23 19.31
CA PRO A 73 -8.50 14.32 18.39
C PRO A 73 -8.61 13.86 16.94
N LEU A 74 -9.46 14.54 16.18
CA LEU A 74 -9.62 14.35 14.75
C LEU A 74 -8.94 15.49 14.00
N TYR A 75 -7.88 15.18 13.28
CA TYR A 75 -7.11 16.17 12.52
C TYR A 75 -7.61 16.25 11.08
N GLY A 76 -7.95 17.47 10.66
CA GLY A 76 -8.32 17.76 9.27
C GLY A 76 -7.11 18.13 8.42
N TYR A 77 -7.24 17.94 7.11
CA TYR A 77 -6.22 18.37 6.15
C TYR A 77 -6.89 18.80 4.84
N PRO A 78 -6.29 19.76 4.08
CA PRO A 78 -6.81 20.15 2.78
C PRO A 78 -6.73 19.01 1.75
N ALA A 79 -7.73 18.91 0.87
CA ALA A 79 -7.72 17.90 -0.19
C ALA A 79 -6.51 18.08 -1.14
N GLY A 80 -5.85 16.97 -1.48
CA GLY A 80 -4.65 16.97 -2.33
C GLY A 80 -3.32 17.14 -1.57
N THR A 81 -3.35 17.31 -0.25
CA THR A 81 -2.15 17.19 0.59
C THR A 81 -1.90 15.73 1.01
N TRP A 82 -0.74 15.44 1.58
CA TRP A 82 -0.34 14.12 2.04
C TRP A 82 -1.03 13.65 3.33
N GLY A 83 -1.86 14.49 3.93
CA GLY A 83 -2.51 14.23 5.21
C GLY A 83 -2.32 15.37 6.21
N PRO A 84 -2.71 15.16 7.48
CA PRO A 84 -2.49 16.09 8.58
C PRO A 84 -1.01 16.08 9.04
N LEU A 85 -0.55 17.14 9.69
CA LEU A 85 0.84 17.29 10.17
C LEU A 85 1.23 16.17 11.14
N GLU A 86 0.26 15.68 11.90
CA GLU A 86 0.38 14.61 12.87
C GLU A 86 0.69 13.25 12.21
N SER A 87 0.59 13.13 10.88
CA SER A 87 0.95 11.92 10.12
C SER A 87 2.43 11.85 9.71
N GLU A 88 3.20 12.94 9.82
CA GLU A 88 4.62 13.00 9.45
C GLU A 88 5.57 12.79 10.66
N ALA A 89 5.01 12.55 11.85
CA ALA A 89 5.74 12.43 13.11
C ALA A 89 6.38 11.05 13.34
#